data_AF-A0A9E2FYV0-F1
#
_entry.id   AF-A0A9E2FYV0-F1
#
_cell.length_a   1.000
_cell.length_b   1.000
_cell.length_c   1.000
_cell.angle_alpha   90.00
_cell.angle_beta   90.00
_cell.angle_gamma   90.00
#
_symmetry.space_group_name_H-M   'P 1'
#
loop_
_entity.id
_entity.type
_entity.pdbx_description
1 polymer ?
#
loop_
_entity_poly.entity_id
_entity_poly.type
_entity_poly.pdbx_seq_one_letter_code
_entity_poly.pdbx_strand_id
1 'polypeptide(L)'
;MIKNSGLLLLLCAFFFSSNSFVAAANVIYQYDDLNRLVGVISVTNSVNQQYSYDEVGNITSYMSMNISDDRDFDYLSDDIEINISCTDVDDGDSDDDGILDGLEDANMNGLLDAGETDPCNADSDGDGLLDGLELGYALADIGFDTNSAIFVADTDTSSTTDPLSVDSDGDGLNDSLEDFNQNGMVDAGETDAANEDSDSDGALDGVDGAPLDGANSGGIVYLPNGSLDAGQYGYGWGSDEHYTLLVASFQSNGQERLFHVQSYDIDDSDEVGVYLNGNYIGALSGADAATGRDSLWWLPADMQQIGENRLELRQNTPGEVWGVQRLGLYDLGAAFGNLNTLANGDTEHANGFELHFQGNNGRLLALSGWNNYLNDEINISLNGTVLGGLPADAAESWTTEYQLFLPEDKLEVADNVLTFVNSIDPGANWGVQLLALRDADARLGNIPGVETGYMDGVSYLVPVGSSVWGFKLNFFDVDAAGEVQILVNGVEQDFAPVTPDNCWGGTQQVLIALGRSLAAVEVHNTSNPPGAETWGVMTGEPMTNISAVLTIINSILLR
;
A
#
# COMPACT_ATOMS: atom_id res chain seq x y z
N MET A 1 0.46 44.89 23.73
CA MET A 1 1.12 45.65 22.66
C MET A 1 0.57 45.08 21.37
N ILE A 2 0.01 45.94 20.52
CA ILE A 2 -1.00 45.55 19.51
C ILE A 2 -0.32 44.89 18.32
N LYS A 3 -0.68 43.62 18.05
CA LYS A 3 -0.52 42.93 16.75
C LYS A 3 -1.11 43.83 15.67
N ASN A 4 -0.31 44.28 14.72
CA ASN A 4 -0.79 45.03 13.56
C ASN A 4 -0.77 44.08 12.35
N SER A 5 -1.92 43.50 12.11
CA SER A 5 -2.34 42.84 10.88
C SER A 5 -2.09 43.73 9.65
N GLY A 6 -1.74 43.10 8.54
CA GLY A 6 -1.41 43.73 7.27
C GLY A 6 -2.42 44.80 6.82
N LEU A 7 -1.87 45.90 6.31
CA LEU A 7 -2.58 46.80 5.43
C LEU A 7 -1.60 47.34 4.39
N LEU A 8 -1.58 46.68 3.23
CA LEU A 8 -0.98 47.20 2.00
C LEU A 8 -1.68 48.53 1.66
N LEU A 9 -1.01 49.66 1.93
CA LEU A 9 -1.54 50.98 1.63
C LEU A 9 -1.24 51.33 0.16
N LEU A 10 -1.97 50.73 -0.77
CA LEU A 10 -1.96 51.15 -2.18
C LEU A 10 -2.75 52.47 -2.32
N LEU A 11 -2.08 53.62 -2.11
CA LEU A 11 -2.70 54.93 -2.26
C LEU A 11 -2.75 55.34 -3.74
N CYS A 12 -3.71 54.80 -4.48
CA CYS A 12 -4.02 55.24 -5.83
C CYS A 12 -4.96 56.46 -5.78
N ALA A 13 -4.43 57.67 -5.98
CA ALA A 13 -5.23 58.89 -6.12
C ALA A 13 -5.17 59.39 -7.58
N PHE A 14 -6.25 59.14 -8.33
CA PHE A 14 -6.46 59.72 -9.66
C PHE A 14 -6.81 61.21 -9.57
N PHE A 15 -6.00 62.09 -10.15
CA PHE A 15 -6.45 63.36 -10.75
C PHE A 15 -5.62 63.74 -11.97
N PHE A 16 -6.31 64.10 -13.05
CA PHE A 16 -5.78 64.52 -14.35
C PHE A 16 -4.99 65.85 -14.28
N SER A 17 -3.75 65.89 -14.78
CA SER A 17 -3.33 66.77 -15.90
C SER A 17 -1.80 66.75 -16.12
N SER A 18 -1.43 66.44 -17.37
CA SER A 18 -0.21 66.79 -18.12
C SER A 18 1.14 67.00 -17.41
N ASN A 19 2.05 66.08 -17.73
CA ASN A 19 3.51 66.15 -17.79
C ASN A 19 4.33 65.87 -16.51
N SER A 20 5.23 64.90 -16.69
CA SER A 20 6.41 64.53 -15.89
C SER A 20 6.16 63.57 -14.71
N PHE A 21 6.38 62.28 -15.01
CA PHE A 21 6.62 61.22 -14.04
C PHE A 21 7.93 61.46 -13.28
N VAL A 22 7.88 61.42 -11.95
CA VAL A 22 8.99 61.00 -11.08
C VAL A 22 8.34 60.25 -9.90
N ALA A 23 8.56 58.94 -9.83
CA ALA A 23 8.18 58.09 -8.70
C ALA A 23 9.34 57.99 -7.70
N ALA A 24 9.01 57.88 -6.40
CA ALA A 24 9.90 57.57 -5.27
C ALA A 24 9.36 56.29 -4.62
N ALA A 25 10.10 55.31 -4.09
CA ALA A 25 11.51 55.17 -3.74
C ALA A 25 11.96 53.70 -4.01
N ASN A 26 13.20 53.46 -4.46
CA ASN A 26 13.70 52.12 -4.80
C ASN A 26 14.71 51.60 -3.75
N VAL A 27 14.20 51.22 -2.58
CA VAL A 27 14.95 50.46 -1.56
C VAL A 27 14.02 49.49 -0.82
N ILE A 28 14.35 48.20 -0.81
CA ILE A 28 13.70 47.13 -0.05
C ILE A 28 14.63 46.78 1.13
N TYR A 29 14.05 46.51 2.30
CA TYR A 29 14.78 46.07 3.50
C TYR A 29 14.15 44.75 3.96
N GLN A 30 14.97 43.73 4.21
CA GLN A 30 14.58 42.44 4.75
C GLN A 30 15.08 42.30 6.19
N TYR A 31 14.30 41.64 7.04
CA TYR A 31 14.61 41.45 8.45
C TYR A 31 14.37 39.98 8.84
N ASP A 32 15.17 39.46 9.76
CA ASP A 32 14.93 38.15 10.38
C ASP A 32 13.89 38.23 11.53
N ASP A 33 13.59 37.09 12.16
CA ASP A 33 12.62 36.96 13.26
C ASP A 33 13.00 37.72 14.53
N LEU A 34 14.29 38.00 14.69
CA LEU A 34 14.82 38.85 15.76
C LEU A 34 14.74 40.35 15.39
N ASN A 35 14.14 40.66 14.25
CA ASN A 35 13.95 41.99 13.68
C ASN A 35 15.31 42.71 13.46
N ARG A 36 16.33 41.95 13.08
CA ARG A 36 17.66 42.42 12.63
C ARG A 36 17.65 42.56 11.12
N LEU A 37 18.36 43.57 10.58
CA LEU A 37 18.39 43.83 9.14
C LEU A 37 19.25 42.77 8.45
N VAL A 38 18.67 41.91 7.63
CA VAL A 38 19.40 40.85 6.91
C VAL A 38 19.62 41.17 5.43
N GLY A 39 18.81 42.05 4.83
CA GLY A 39 18.93 42.37 3.40
C GLY A 39 18.60 43.83 3.05
N VAL A 40 19.29 44.41 2.06
CA VAL A 40 18.98 45.74 1.48
C VAL A 40 19.14 45.73 -0.04
N ILE A 41 18.02 45.77 -0.77
CA ILE A 41 18.02 45.91 -2.23
C ILE A 41 17.71 47.36 -2.60
N SER A 42 18.66 48.07 -3.20
CA SER A 42 18.51 49.45 -3.64
C SER A 42 18.68 49.60 -5.14
N VAL A 43 17.57 49.54 -5.90
CA VAL A 43 17.58 49.77 -7.36
C VAL A 43 18.11 51.18 -7.71
N THR A 44 17.94 52.15 -6.81
CA THR A 44 18.44 53.52 -7.05
C THR A 44 19.96 53.62 -6.97
N ASN A 45 20.58 52.79 -6.13
CA ASN A 45 22.02 52.77 -5.94
C ASN A 45 22.68 51.57 -6.64
N SER A 46 21.88 50.72 -7.30
CA SER A 46 22.28 49.44 -7.90
C SER A 46 23.03 48.54 -6.91
N VAL A 47 22.48 48.36 -5.72
CA VAL A 47 23.13 47.54 -4.69
C VAL A 47 22.17 46.50 -4.13
N ASN A 48 22.60 45.24 -4.09
CA ASN A 48 22.00 44.18 -3.29
C ASN A 48 22.95 43.87 -2.10
N GLN A 49 22.46 43.82 -0.87
CA GLN A 49 23.30 43.71 0.33
C GLN A 49 22.72 42.72 1.31
N GLN A 50 23.60 41.94 1.95
CA GLN A 50 23.21 40.95 2.95
C GLN A 50 24.07 41.02 4.20
N TYR A 51 23.48 40.65 5.34
CA TYR A 51 24.10 40.65 6.66
C TYR A 51 23.77 39.35 7.40
N SER A 52 24.78 38.62 7.85
CA SER A 52 24.61 37.53 8.83
C SER A 52 25.09 37.98 10.21
N TYR A 53 24.55 37.35 11.25
CA TYR A 53 24.82 37.72 12.64
C TYR A 53 25.14 36.50 13.50
N ASP A 54 25.96 36.66 14.55
CA ASP A 54 26.07 35.68 15.63
C ASP A 54 24.87 35.75 16.59
N GLU A 55 24.77 34.79 17.52
CA GLU A 55 23.72 34.69 18.54
C GLU A 55 23.58 35.95 19.42
N VAL A 56 24.64 36.77 19.52
CA VAL A 56 24.68 37.98 20.35
C VAL A 56 24.43 39.25 19.51
N GLY A 57 24.20 39.10 18.19
CA GLY A 57 23.87 40.18 17.26
C GLY A 57 25.07 40.91 16.66
N ASN A 58 26.27 40.35 16.69
CA ASN A 58 27.41 40.91 15.93
C ASN A 58 27.32 40.44 14.48
N ILE A 59 27.60 41.35 13.53
CA ILE A 59 27.69 40.99 12.11
C ILE A 59 28.87 40.03 11.90
N THR A 60 28.60 38.84 11.39
CA THR A 60 29.59 37.79 11.08
C THR A 60 29.99 37.81 9.61
N SER A 61 29.07 38.18 8.70
CA SER A 61 29.31 38.36 7.28
C SER A 61 28.61 39.62 6.77
N TYR A 62 29.19 40.25 5.75
CA TYR A 62 28.57 41.38 5.05
C TYR A 62 28.94 41.29 3.58
N MET A 63 27.93 41.24 2.72
CA MET A 63 28.11 41.26 1.28
C MET A 63 27.36 42.43 0.64
N SER A 64 27.93 42.95 -0.44
CA SER A 64 27.33 43.99 -1.26
C SER A 64 27.63 43.68 -2.73
N MET A 65 26.59 43.33 -3.48
CA MET A 65 26.64 43.08 -4.91
C MET A 65 26.03 44.24 -5.69
N ASN A 66 26.35 44.31 -6.97
CA ASN A 66 25.74 45.27 -7.88
C ASN A 66 24.54 44.61 -8.53
N ILE A 67 23.37 45.26 -8.45
CA ILE A 67 22.10 44.81 -9.06
C ILE A 67 22.21 44.59 -10.59
N SER A 68 23.29 45.05 -11.24
CA SER A 68 23.52 44.75 -12.66
C SER A 68 24.14 43.38 -12.94
N ASP A 69 24.58 42.68 -11.89
CA ASP A 69 25.39 41.46 -11.96
C ASP A 69 24.69 40.29 -11.24
N ASP A 70 23.42 40.46 -10.88
CA ASP A 70 22.52 39.57 -10.13
C ASP A 70 21.10 39.96 -10.60
N ARG A 71 20.50 39.18 -11.50
CA ARG A 71 19.38 39.62 -12.35
C ARG A 71 17.99 39.35 -11.76
N ASP A 72 17.84 38.27 -11.01
CA ASP A 72 16.65 37.84 -10.27
C ASP A 72 16.67 38.29 -8.80
N PHE A 73 17.83 38.72 -8.28
CA PHE A 73 17.98 39.26 -6.91
C PHE A 73 17.92 38.19 -5.83
N ASP A 74 18.40 37.00 -6.14
CA ASP A 74 18.41 35.80 -5.30
C ASP A 74 19.64 35.69 -4.38
N TYR A 75 20.59 36.63 -4.50
CA TYR A 75 21.87 36.69 -3.80
C TYR A 75 22.99 35.80 -4.34
N LEU A 76 22.74 35.07 -5.42
CA LEU A 76 23.76 34.53 -6.30
C LEU A 76 24.08 35.58 -7.38
N SER A 77 25.13 35.38 -8.18
CA SER A 77 25.49 36.36 -9.21
C SER A 77 25.44 35.72 -10.58
N ASP A 78 25.10 36.50 -11.61
CA ASP A 78 25.00 36.02 -12.99
C ASP A 78 26.25 35.23 -13.42
N ASP A 79 27.44 35.69 -13.00
CA ASP A 79 28.71 35.05 -13.34
C ASP A 79 28.87 33.69 -12.64
N ILE A 80 28.31 33.50 -11.44
CA ILE A 80 28.30 32.23 -10.71
C ILE A 80 27.26 31.29 -11.33
N GLU A 81 26.02 31.74 -11.50
CA GLU A 81 24.90 30.94 -12.02
C GLU A 81 25.17 30.43 -13.45
N ILE A 82 25.77 31.25 -14.33
CA ILE A 82 26.18 30.81 -15.68
C ILE A 82 27.22 29.67 -15.64
N ASN A 83 28.00 29.58 -14.55
CA ASN A 83 29.05 28.58 -14.39
C ASN A 83 28.60 27.35 -13.59
N ILE A 84 27.43 27.41 -12.93
CA ILE A 84 26.69 26.27 -12.36
C ILE A 84 25.70 25.76 -13.43
N SER A 85 25.26 24.51 -13.35
CA SER A 85 24.47 23.91 -14.44
C SER A 85 22.96 23.91 -14.26
N CYS A 86 22.45 24.27 -13.07
CA CYS A 86 21.04 24.10 -12.74
C CYS A 86 20.36 25.38 -12.23
N THR A 87 21.09 26.34 -11.67
CA THR A 87 20.55 27.68 -11.38
C THR A 87 20.40 28.52 -12.64
N ASP A 88 19.39 29.40 -12.71
CA ASP A 88 19.10 30.27 -13.87
C ASP A 88 19.08 31.74 -13.46
N VAL A 89 19.93 32.54 -14.11
CA VAL A 89 20.09 34.01 -13.99
C VAL A 89 18.83 34.86 -14.13
N ASP A 90 17.67 34.27 -14.40
CA ASP A 90 16.39 34.96 -14.49
C ASP A 90 15.32 34.27 -13.59
N ASP A 91 15.72 33.38 -12.68
CA ASP A 91 14.89 32.52 -11.82
C ASP A 91 15.56 32.28 -10.44
N GLY A 92 15.21 33.10 -9.44
CA GLY A 92 15.91 33.13 -8.15
C GLY A 92 15.58 32.02 -7.13
N ASP A 93 14.80 31.02 -7.53
CA ASP A 93 14.44 29.83 -6.73
C ASP A 93 14.29 28.67 -7.72
N SER A 94 15.40 28.03 -8.04
CA SER A 94 15.55 27.18 -9.23
C SER A 94 14.85 25.82 -9.13
N ASP A 95 14.55 25.36 -7.91
CA ASP A 95 13.84 24.11 -7.66
C ASP A 95 12.45 24.27 -7.02
N ASP A 96 12.02 25.52 -6.82
CA ASP A 96 10.69 25.93 -6.38
C ASP A 96 10.33 25.44 -4.96
N ASP A 97 11.33 25.31 -4.08
CA ASP A 97 11.20 24.79 -2.72
C ASP A 97 10.90 25.89 -1.67
N GLY A 98 10.98 27.16 -2.08
CA GLY A 98 10.68 28.33 -1.25
C GLY A 98 11.91 29.05 -0.68
N ILE A 99 13.11 28.51 -0.85
CA ILE A 99 14.39 29.13 -0.54
C ILE A 99 14.96 29.75 -1.82
N LEU A 100 15.73 30.84 -1.70
CA LEU A 100 16.40 31.43 -2.87
C LEU A 100 17.77 30.79 -3.07
N ASP A 101 18.22 30.56 -4.31
CA ASP A 101 19.47 29.83 -4.58
C ASP A 101 20.69 30.40 -3.82
N GLY A 102 20.77 31.74 -3.73
CA GLY A 102 21.84 32.42 -3.00
C GLY A 102 21.75 32.36 -1.47
N LEU A 103 20.62 31.94 -0.90
CA LEU A 103 20.48 31.63 0.53
C LEU A 103 20.93 30.20 0.85
N GLU A 104 20.71 29.28 -0.08
CA GLU A 104 21.12 27.88 0.01
C GLU A 104 22.64 27.74 -0.18
N ASP A 105 23.22 28.43 -1.17
CA ASP A 105 24.67 28.64 -1.27
C ASP A 105 25.11 29.74 -0.28
N ALA A 106 25.06 29.42 1.02
CA ALA A 106 25.31 30.36 2.11
C ALA A 106 26.65 31.11 2.00
N ASN A 107 27.62 30.55 1.29
CA ASN A 107 28.92 31.15 1.06
C ASN A 107 29.13 31.76 -0.35
N MET A 108 28.14 31.59 -1.24
CA MET A 108 28.00 32.18 -2.58
C MET A 108 29.22 31.90 -3.46
N ASN A 109 29.68 30.65 -3.45
CA ASN A 109 30.82 30.23 -4.27
C ASN A 109 30.44 29.39 -5.49
N GLY A 110 29.16 29.02 -5.58
CA GLY A 110 28.54 28.20 -6.59
C GLY A 110 28.79 26.71 -6.48
N LEU A 111 29.09 26.21 -5.29
CA LEU A 111 29.32 24.81 -5.00
C LEU A 111 28.53 24.44 -3.75
N LEU A 112 27.83 23.31 -3.81
CA LEU A 112 27.23 22.69 -2.63
C LEU A 112 28.34 22.29 -1.63
N ASP A 113 28.44 23.00 -0.51
CA ASP A 113 29.32 22.70 0.60
C ASP A 113 28.57 21.99 1.75
N ALA A 114 29.32 21.49 2.74
CA ALA A 114 28.69 20.82 3.89
C ALA A 114 27.96 21.83 4.79
N GLY A 115 26.68 21.58 5.05
CA GLY A 115 25.81 22.47 5.82
C GLY A 115 24.99 23.45 4.97
N GLU A 116 24.97 23.26 3.66
CA GLU A 116 24.16 23.98 2.68
C GLU A 116 23.14 23.02 2.06
N THR A 117 21.93 23.51 1.77
CA THR A 117 20.96 22.84 0.91
C THR A 117 21.37 23.00 -0.56
N ASP A 118 20.84 22.17 -1.45
CA ASP A 118 21.18 22.15 -2.88
C ASP A 118 20.13 22.94 -3.69
N PRO A 119 20.47 24.12 -4.27
CA PRO A 119 19.54 24.98 -5.03
C PRO A 119 18.86 24.37 -6.25
N CYS A 120 19.13 23.09 -6.51
CA CYS A 120 18.70 22.36 -7.67
C CYS A 120 17.97 21.08 -7.30
N ASN A 121 17.70 20.90 -6.01
CA ASN A 121 17.07 19.74 -5.43
C ASN A 121 16.28 20.18 -4.20
N ALA A 122 14.98 20.39 -4.42
CA ALA A 122 14.03 20.91 -3.43
C ALA A 122 13.85 20.08 -2.14
N ASP A 123 14.59 18.98 -1.98
CA ASP A 123 14.58 18.00 -0.89
C ASP A 123 16.02 17.46 -0.77
N SER A 124 16.86 18.20 -0.07
CA SER A 124 18.32 18.07 -0.06
C SER A 124 18.82 16.76 0.53
N ASP A 125 18.13 16.22 1.52
CA ASP A 125 18.47 14.95 2.16
C ASP A 125 17.71 13.75 1.59
N GLY A 126 16.65 13.98 0.82
CA GLY A 126 15.89 13.00 0.07
C GLY A 126 14.87 12.24 0.92
N ASP A 127 14.37 12.85 1.99
CA ASP A 127 13.38 12.24 2.89
C ASP A 127 11.93 12.40 2.39
N GLY A 128 11.66 13.38 1.52
CA GLY A 128 10.37 13.67 0.92
C GLY A 128 9.64 14.91 1.43
N LEU A 129 10.23 15.66 2.37
CA LEU A 129 9.86 17.03 2.71
C LEU A 129 10.67 18.03 1.88
N LEU A 130 10.18 19.27 1.73
CA LEU A 130 10.91 20.30 0.98
C LEU A 130 11.79 21.12 1.92
N ASP A 131 13.00 21.52 1.53
CA ASP A 131 13.91 22.20 2.47
C ASP A 131 13.28 23.49 3.03
N GLY A 132 12.59 24.25 2.18
CA GLY A 132 11.82 25.43 2.61
C GLY A 132 10.70 25.10 3.61
N LEU A 133 10.01 23.96 3.46
CA LEU A 133 9.01 23.50 4.43
C LEU A 133 9.67 23.20 5.78
N GLU A 134 10.77 22.46 5.77
CA GLU A 134 11.52 22.04 6.96
C GLU A 134 12.08 23.23 7.75
N LEU A 135 12.52 24.28 7.05
CA LEU A 135 12.96 25.54 7.66
C LEU A 135 11.80 26.45 8.11
N GLY A 136 10.55 26.03 7.92
CA GLY A 136 9.36 26.74 8.38
C GLY A 136 8.93 27.92 7.49
N TYR A 137 9.25 27.88 6.19
CA TYR A 137 8.86 28.95 5.26
C TYR A 137 7.36 28.90 5.00
N ALA A 138 6.67 30.03 5.20
CA ALA A 138 5.27 30.19 4.83
C ALA A 138 5.14 30.94 3.51
N LEU A 139 3.92 30.98 2.95
CA LEU A 139 3.60 31.77 1.73
C LEU A 139 3.96 33.27 1.83
N ALA A 140 4.21 33.79 3.04
CA ALA A 140 4.60 35.18 3.23
C ALA A 140 6.12 35.41 3.06
N ASP A 141 6.90 34.33 3.08
CA ASP A 141 8.36 34.34 3.13
C ASP A 141 8.99 34.10 1.75
N ILE A 142 8.28 33.39 0.87
CA ILE A 142 8.75 33.05 -0.48
C ILE A 142 8.85 34.24 -1.44
N GLY A 143 9.75 34.10 -2.43
CA GLY A 143 10.05 35.08 -3.47
C GLY A 143 8.98 35.18 -4.57
N PHE A 144 9.27 36.02 -5.59
CA PHE A 144 8.43 36.06 -6.79
C PHE A 144 8.71 34.92 -7.77
N ASP A 145 9.89 34.33 -7.65
CA ASP A 145 10.41 33.31 -8.57
C ASP A 145 9.98 31.90 -8.12
N THR A 146 9.79 31.69 -6.80
CA THR A 146 9.12 30.50 -6.26
C THR A 146 7.74 30.23 -6.88
N ASN A 147 7.60 29.07 -7.52
CA ASN A 147 6.33 28.57 -8.00
C ASN A 147 5.49 27.97 -6.87
N SER A 148 4.60 28.77 -6.31
CA SER A 148 3.60 28.36 -5.30
C SER A 148 2.67 27.19 -5.66
N ALA A 149 2.75 26.62 -6.87
CA ALA A 149 2.06 25.37 -7.23
C ALA A 149 2.90 24.10 -6.98
N ILE A 150 4.21 24.27 -6.74
CA ILE A 150 5.17 23.23 -6.36
C ILE A 150 5.45 23.35 -4.86
N PHE A 151 5.81 24.55 -4.40
CA PHE A 151 6.05 24.83 -2.99
C PHE A 151 4.85 24.47 -2.10
N VAL A 152 5.15 23.73 -1.03
CA VAL A 152 4.21 23.45 0.05
C VAL A 152 4.57 24.32 1.24
N ALA A 153 3.68 25.27 1.55
CA ALA A 153 3.92 26.21 2.62
C ALA A 153 3.69 25.59 3.99
N ASP A 154 4.61 25.89 4.90
CA ASP A 154 4.48 25.56 6.31
C ASP A 154 3.20 26.18 6.92
N THR A 155 2.49 25.37 7.71
CA THR A 155 1.26 25.76 8.39
C THR A 155 1.42 26.05 9.90
N ASP A 156 2.56 25.70 10.48
CA ASP A 156 3.03 26.07 11.82
C ASP A 156 4.56 26.27 11.87
N THR A 157 5.01 27.49 11.59
CA THR A 157 6.45 27.86 11.48
C THR A 157 7.23 27.77 12.80
N SER A 158 6.69 27.09 13.81
CA SER A 158 7.34 26.77 15.08
C SER A 158 7.73 25.30 15.21
N SER A 159 7.21 24.43 14.34
CA SER A 159 7.78 23.11 14.05
C SER A 159 8.70 23.25 12.85
N THR A 160 9.94 22.80 13.00
CA THR A 160 10.98 22.86 11.95
C THR A 160 11.87 21.65 12.10
N THR A 161 12.33 21.10 10.98
CA THR A 161 13.27 19.99 10.89
C THR A 161 14.61 20.47 10.29
N ASP A 162 15.60 19.58 10.18
CA ASP A 162 16.91 19.85 9.59
C ASP A 162 16.94 19.30 8.15
N PRO A 163 16.90 20.15 7.10
CA PRO A 163 16.81 19.71 5.70
C PRO A 163 18.04 18.97 5.16
N LEU A 164 19.02 18.72 6.04
CA LEU A 164 20.24 17.97 5.74
C LEU A 164 20.27 16.64 6.51
N SER A 165 19.18 16.27 7.17
CA SER A 165 19.06 15.09 8.03
C SER A 165 17.67 14.48 7.93
N VAL A 166 17.59 13.34 7.22
CA VAL A 166 16.36 12.57 6.97
C VAL A 166 15.59 12.10 8.22
N ASP A 167 16.11 12.38 9.41
CA ASP A 167 15.68 12.00 10.75
C ASP A 167 16.32 13.07 11.69
N SER A 168 15.55 14.11 11.99
CA SER A 168 16.03 15.34 12.61
C SER A 168 16.39 15.18 14.09
N ASP A 169 15.66 14.36 14.83
CA ASP A 169 15.91 14.10 16.24
C ASP A 169 16.72 12.81 16.50
N GLY A 170 16.91 11.98 15.47
CA GLY A 170 17.79 10.82 15.46
C GLY A 170 17.18 9.60 16.14
N ASP A 171 15.85 9.51 16.17
CA ASP A 171 15.11 8.49 16.89
C ASP A 171 14.88 7.21 16.05
N GLY A 172 15.14 7.30 14.74
CA GLY A 172 15.02 6.22 13.76
C GLY A 172 13.73 6.24 12.94
N LEU A 173 12.86 7.23 13.12
CA LEU A 173 11.75 7.58 12.24
C LEU A 173 12.20 8.73 11.32
N ASN A 174 11.78 8.70 10.05
CA ASN A 174 12.11 9.78 9.14
C ASN A 174 11.11 10.92 9.30
N ASP A 175 11.54 12.17 9.16
CA ASP A 175 10.70 13.36 9.35
C ASP A 175 9.44 13.31 8.46
N SER A 176 9.56 12.88 7.20
CA SER A 176 8.43 12.70 6.29
C SER A 176 7.42 11.61 6.69
N LEU A 177 7.80 10.66 7.56
CA LEU A 177 6.89 9.67 8.16
C LEU A 177 6.18 10.22 9.39
N GLU A 178 6.74 11.26 10.01
CA GLU A 178 6.19 11.96 11.17
C GLU A 178 5.22 13.05 10.73
N ASP A 179 5.56 13.85 9.72
CA ASP A 179 4.67 14.76 9.01
C ASP A 179 4.11 14.11 7.73
N PHE A 180 3.28 13.07 7.90
CA PHE A 180 2.76 12.30 6.77
C PHE A 180 1.90 13.14 5.82
N ASN A 181 1.40 14.29 6.29
CA ASN A 181 0.58 15.19 5.49
C ASN A 181 1.37 16.35 4.87
N GLN A 182 2.66 16.46 5.18
CA GLN A 182 3.66 17.35 4.61
C GLN A 182 3.24 18.81 4.71
N ASN A 183 2.76 19.23 5.88
CA ASN A 183 2.28 20.60 6.10
C ASN A 183 3.11 21.40 7.12
N GLY A 184 4.19 20.80 7.64
CA GLY A 184 5.11 21.41 8.60
C GLY A 184 4.51 21.61 9.99
N MET A 185 3.31 21.09 10.27
CA MET A 185 2.62 21.20 11.56
C MET A 185 2.43 19.82 12.17
N VAL A 186 2.81 19.66 13.44
CA VAL A 186 2.50 18.43 14.20
C VAL A 186 0.98 18.29 14.41
N ASP A 187 0.33 17.46 13.60
CA ASP A 187 -1.11 17.22 13.64
C ASP A 187 -1.52 16.07 14.58
N ALA A 188 -2.83 15.95 14.82
CA ALA A 188 -3.36 14.85 15.60
C ALA A 188 -3.17 13.50 14.87
N GLY A 189 -2.29 12.65 15.40
CA GLY A 189 -1.93 11.36 14.81
C GLY A 189 -0.52 11.33 14.23
N GLU A 190 0.19 12.44 14.30
CA GLU A 190 1.61 12.61 13.92
C GLU A 190 2.49 12.65 15.17
N THR A 191 3.70 12.14 15.03
CA THR A 191 4.80 12.34 15.99
C THR A 191 5.50 13.66 15.69
N ASP A 192 6.30 14.15 16.64
CA ASP A 192 7.02 15.42 16.52
C ASP A 192 8.47 15.13 16.14
N ALA A 193 8.84 15.33 14.87
CA ALA A 193 10.17 15.06 14.31
C ALA A 193 11.35 15.82 14.97
N ALA A 194 11.04 16.75 15.88
CA ALA A 194 12.04 17.43 16.71
C ALA A 194 12.12 16.86 18.14
N ASN A 195 11.43 15.77 18.44
CA ASN A 195 11.28 15.19 19.76
C ASN A 195 11.27 13.64 19.74
N GLU A 196 12.42 13.07 20.11
CA GLU A 196 12.75 11.63 20.06
C GLU A 196 11.78 10.65 20.77
N ASP A 197 10.78 11.15 21.53
CA ASP A 197 9.82 10.37 22.33
C ASP A 197 8.54 11.22 22.55
N SER A 198 7.60 11.13 21.61
CA SER A 198 6.41 12.00 21.51
C SER A 198 5.42 11.86 22.66
N ASP A 199 5.28 10.68 23.24
CA ASP A 199 4.38 10.44 24.36
C ASP A 199 5.08 10.32 25.74
N SER A 200 6.41 10.40 25.74
CA SER A 200 7.27 10.40 26.93
C SER A 200 7.15 9.14 27.79
N ASP A 201 6.91 7.99 27.17
CA ASP A 201 6.83 6.70 27.86
C ASP A 201 8.21 5.99 28.01
N GLY A 202 9.22 6.49 27.30
CA GLY A 202 10.60 6.03 27.33
C GLY A 202 11.00 5.08 26.21
N ALA A 203 10.10 4.76 25.26
CA ALA A 203 10.44 4.26 23.94
C ALA A 203 10.62 5.45 22.97
N LEU A 204 11.56 5.33 22.02
CA LEU A 204 11.72 6.35 20.96
C LEU A 204 10.71 6.08 19.85
N ASP A 205 10.19 7.10 19.17
CA ASP A 205 9.09 6.96 18.21
C ASP A 205 9.45 6.02 17.05
N GLY A 206 10.69 6.06 16.58
CA GLY A 206 11.25 5.15 15.57
C GLY A 206 11.23 3.66 15.95
N VAL A 207 11.16 3.31 17.24
CA VAL A 207 11.07 1.91 17.73
C VAL A 207 9.80 1.60 18.49
N ASP A 208 9.01 2.63 18.82
CA ASP A 208 7.75 2.49 19.51
C ASP A 208 6.66 2.00 18.56
N GLY A 209 5.92 0.99 19.01
CA GLY A 209 4.74 0.53 18.32
C GLY A 209 3.56 1.49 18.46
N ALA A 210 3.58 2.42 19.42
CA ALA A 210 2.49 3.36 19.63
C ALA A 210 2.98 4.72 20.16
N PRO A 211 3.78 5.46 19.37
CA PRO A 211 4.51 6.67 19.80
C PRO A 211 3.65 7.86 20.28
N LEU A 212 2.34 7.70 20.28
CA LEU A 212 1.36 8.71 20.69
C LEU A 212 0.44 8.21 21.83
N ASP A 213 0.69 7.03 22.39
CA ASP A 213 -0.10 6.41 23.46
C ASP A 213 0.82 5.84 24.55
N GLY A 214 1.29 6.70 25.46
CA GLY A 214 2.22 6.26 26.52
C GLY A 214 1.65 5.30 27.58
N ALA A 215 0.43 4.77 27.38
CA ALA A 215 -0.04 3.58 28.09
C ALA A 215 0.39 2.27 27.38
N ASN A 216 0.85 2.37 26.14
CA ASN A 216 1.14 1.30 25.22
C ASN A 216 2.65 1.19 24.97
N SER A 217 3.36 0.60 25.93
CA SER A 217 4.83 0.50 25.91
C SER A 217 5.36 -0.65 25.03
N GLY A 218 4.60 -1.08 24.04
CA GLY A 218 4.89 -2.27 23.24
C GLY A 218 5.60 -1.91 21.94
N GLY A 219 6.87 -2.30 21.81
CA GLY A 219 7.68 -1.99 20.63
C GLY A 219 7.27 -2.73 19.35
N ILE A 220 7.88 -2.33 18.22
CA ILE A 220 7.60 -2.90 16.90
C ILE A 220 8.02 -4.38 16.80
N VAL A 221 7.11 -5.23 16.32
CA VAL A 221 7.37 -6.66 16.07
C VAL A 221 7.83 -6.90 14.64
N TYR A 222 9.12 -7.20 14.44
CA TYR A 222 9.63 -7.55 13.10
C TYR A 222 9.17 -8.94 12.66
N LEU A 223 8.36 -9.00 11.59
CA LEU A 223 7.79 -10.25 11.11
C LEU A 223 8.84 -11.13 10.41
N PRO A 224 9.07 -12.37 10.88
CA PRO A 224 9.96 -13.28 10.18
C PRO A 224 9.33 -13.79 8.88
N ASN A 225 10.12 -13.90 7.81
CA ASN A 225 9.66 -14.49 6.55
C ASN A 225 9.84 -16.02 6.56
N GLY A 226 8.79 -16.75 6.16
CA GLY A 226 8.75 -18.21 6.07
C GLY A 226 8.75 -18.95 7.41
N SER A 227 8.55 -18.24 8.52
CA SER A 227 8.46 -18.81 9.86
C SER A 227 7.57 -17.95 10.76
N LEU A 228 7.33 -18.42 11.98
CA LEU A 228 6.52 -17.74 12.97
C LEU A 228 7.38 -17.20 14.08
N ASP A 229 7.05 -16.00 14.53
CA ASP A 229 7.54 -15.46 15.77
C ASP A 229 7.03 -16.27 16.98
N ALA A 230 7.86 -16.33 18.02
CA ALA A 230 7.59 -17.08 19.25
C ALA A 230 6.90 -16.25 20.34
N GLY A 231 6.74 -14.94 20.11
CA GLY A 231 6.12 -14.02 21.04
C GLY A 231 4.62 -14.18 21.19
N GLN A 232 4.12 -13.61 22.28
CA GLN A 232 2.72 -13.46 22.61
C GLN A 232 2.54 -12.00 23.02
N TYR A 233 1.58 -11.32 22.41
CA TYR A 233 1.43 -9.88 22.52
C TYR A 233 -0.02 -9.49 22.77
N GLY A 234 -0.26 -8.36 23.42
CA GLY A 234 -1.62 -7.85 23.67
C GLY A 234 -1.73 -7.10 24.99
N TYR A 235 -2.97 -6.96 25.46
CA TYR A 235 -3.32 -6.36 26.74
C TYR A 235 -4.11 -7.34 27.61
N GLY A 236 -3.71 -7.51 28.86
CA GLY A 236 -4.19 -8.55 29.75
C GLY A 236 -3.68 -9.95 29.37
N TRP A 237 -2.82 -10.06 28.35
CA TRP A 237 -2.29 -11.32 27.83
C TRP A 237 -0.93 -11.11 27.14
N GLY A 238 -0.10 -12.16 27.07
CA GLY A 238 1.20 -12.11 26.42
C GLY A 238 2.18 -11.18 27.15
N SER A 239 2.80 -10.27 26.40
CA SER A 239 3.67 -9.23 26.94
C SER A 239 2.96 -8.27 27.88
N ASP A 240 1.63 -8.08 27.70
CA ASP A 240 0.84 -7.07 28.44
C ASP A 240 1.38 -5.64 28.23
N GLU A 241 2.07 -5.43 27.10
CA GLU A 241 2.69 -4.15 26.72
C GLU A 241 1.89 -3.44 25.62
N HIS A 242 0.97 -4.14 24.94
CA HIS A 242 0.23 -3.61 23.80
C HIS A 242 -1.19 -3.17 24.18
N TYR A 243 -1.34 -1.99 24.79
CA TYR A 243 -2.63 -1.56 25.37
C TYR A 243 -3.71 -1.38 24.31
N THR A 244 -3.49 -0.50 23.34
CA THR A 244 -4.44 -0.18 22.25
C THR A 244 -3.96 -0.62 20.88
N LEU A 245 -2.66 -0.84 20.70
CA LEU A 245 -2.05 -1.04 19.39
C LEU A 245 -0.86 -2.00 19.47
N LEU A 246 -0.79 -2.92 18.52
CA LEU A 246 0.43 -3.63 18.18
C LEU A 246 0.83 -3.28 16.75
N VAL A 247 2.07 -2.84 16.58
CA VAL A 247 2.67 -2.66 15.26
C VAL A 247 3.64 -3.80 14.99
N ALA A 248 3.47 -4.44 13.85
CA ALA A 248 4.41 -5.38 13.29
C ALA A 248 4.94 -4.84 11.97
N SER A 249 6.24 -5.02 11.69
CA SER A 249 6.84 -4.49 10.46
C SER A 249 7.48 -5.56 9.59
N PHE A 250 7.51 -5.28 8.28
CA PHE A 250 8.18 -6.13 7.31
C PHE A 250 8.69 -5.35 6.11
N GLN A 251 9.71 -5.87 5.43
CA GLN A 251 10.24 -5.30 4.19
C GLN A 251 9.48 -5.87 2.98
N SER A 252 8.91 -5.02 2.13
CA SER A 252 8.27 -5.49 0.90
C SER A 252 9.28 -6.11 -0.05
N ASN A 253 8.88 -7.19 -0.73
CA ASN A 253 9.62 -7.75 -1.87
C ASN A 253 8.97 -7.40 -3.22
N GLY A 254 8.00 -6.47 -3.22
CA GLY A 254 7.20 -6.10 -4.38
C GLY A 254 6.23 -7.18 -4.85
N GLN A 255 5.97 -8.22 -4.05
CA GLN A 255 5.04 -9.30 -4.35
C GLN A 255 3.95 -9.40 -3.29
N GLU A 256 2.85 -10.06 -3.65
CA GLU A 256 1.77 -10.39 -2.71
C GLU A 256 2.28 -11.35 -1.63
N ARG A 257 1.82 -11.16 -0.40
CA ARG A 257 2.28 -11.92 0.79
C ARG A 257 1.09 -12.35 1.65
N LEU A 258 1.33 -13.27 2.56
CA LEU A 258 0.35 -13.77 3.53
C LEU A 258 0.85 -13.48 4.95
N PHE A 259 0.13 -12.64 5.68
CA PHE A 259 0.38 -12.41 7.10
C PHE A 259 -0.36 -13.44 7.95
N HIS A 260 0.39 -14.17 8.76
CA HIS A 260 -0.13 -15.17 9.68
C HIS A 260 -0.27 -14.58 11.09
N VAL A 261 -1.41 -14.84 11.74
CA VAL A 261 -1.68 -14.47 13.13
C VAL A 261 -2.65 -15.45 13.78
N GLN A 262 -2.48 -15.72 15.08
CA GLN A 262 -3.49 -16.38 15.89
C GLN A 262 -3.95 -15.44 17.00
N SER A 263 -5.25 -15.14 17.01
CA SER A 263 -5.88 -14.27 17.99
C SER A 263 -6.10 -14.96 19.34
N TYR A 264 -6.23 -14.16 20.40
CA TYR A 264 -6.64 -14.55 21.74
C TYR A 264 -7.67 -13.56 22.27
N ASP A 265 -8.76 -14.09 22.83
CA ASP A 265 -9.83 -13.30 23.45
C ASP A 265 -10.46 -12.25 22.52
N ILE A 266 -10.63 -12.61 21.25
CA ILE A 266 -11.35 -11.78 20.26
C ILE A 266 -12.75 -12.37 20.07
N ASP A 267 -13.70 -11.93 20.88
CA ASP A 267 -15.06 -12.50 20.89
C ASP A 267 -16.09 -11.63 20.15
N ASP A 268 -15.73 -10.39 19.82
CA ASP A 268 -16.45 -9.52 18.90
C ASP A 268 -15.61 -9.24 17.64
N SER A 269 -16.25 -9.29 16.47
CA SER A 269 -15.59 -9.01 15.19
C SER A 269 -15.16 -7.56 15.05
N ASP A 270 -15.66 -6.66 15.89
CA ASP A 270 -15.27 -5.25 15.87
C ASP A 270 -14.22 -4.92 16.94
N GLU A 271 -13.66 -5.91 17.67
CA GLU A 271 -12.78 -5.66 18.81
C GLU A 271 -11.38 -5.17 18.44
N VAL A 272 -10.72 -5.85 17.48
CA VAL A 272 -9.37 -5.52 17.01
C VAL A 272 -9.36 -5.47 15.48
N GLY A 273 -9.15 -4.28 14.93
CA GLY A 273 -8.99 -4.06 13.49
C GLY A 273 -7.56 -4.34 13.03
N VAL A 274 -7.43 -4.82 11.81
CA VAL A 274 -6.15 -5.07 11.13
C VAL A 274 -5.96 -4.03 10.02
N TYR A 275 -4.81 -3.36 10.02
CA TYR A 275 -4.48 -2.30 9.07
C TYR A 275 -3.12 -2.59 8.42
N LEU A 276 -3.00 -2.31 7.13
CA LEU A 276 -1.74 -2.35 6.38
C LEU A 276 -1.40 -0.93 5.92
N ASN A 277 -0.30 -0.36 6.43
CA ASN A 277 0.13 1.01 6.15
C ASN A 277 -1.03 2.01 6.33
N GLY A 278 -1.69 1.96 7.49
CA GLY A 278 -2.88 2.77 7.80
C GLY A 278 -4.19 2.36 7.10
N ASN A 279 -4.18 1.47 6.11
CA ASN A 279 -5.39 1.04 5.40
C ASN A 279 -6.07 -0.13 6.12
N TYR A 280 -7.34 0.03 6.49
CA TYR A 280 -8.12 -1.04 7.12
C TYR A 280 -8.32 -2.23 6.16
N ILE A 281 -7.82 -3.41 6.54
CA ILE A 281 -7.93 -4.63 5.73
C ILE A 281 -8.97 -5.63 6.26
N GLY A 282 -9.41 -5.49 7.51
CA GLY A 282 -10.47 -6.28 8.14
C GLY A 282 -10.29 -6.31 9.66
N ALA A 283 -10.94 -7.23 10.35
CA ALA A 283 -10.80 -7.37 11.79
C ALA A 283 -10.47 -8.80 12.19
N LEU A 284 -9.76 -8.94 13.32
CA LEU A 284 -9.48 -10.23 13.89
C LEU A 284 -10.80 -10.93 14.28
N SER A 285 -10.81 -12.24 14.12
CA SER A 285 -11.85 -13.14 14.62
C SER A 285 -11.23 -14.06 15.65
N GLY A 286 -12.01 -14.52 16.64
CA GLY A 286 -11.47 -15.42 17.66
C GLY A 286 -12.51 -16.06 18.55
N ALA A 287 -12.10 -16.33 19.79
CA ALA A 287 -12.91 -16.98 20.81
C ALA A 287 -12.76 -16.25 22.16
N ASP A 288 -13.84 -16.20 22.92
CA ASP A 288 -13.90 -15.68 24.30
C ASP A 288 -12.94 -16.44 25.23
N ALA A 289 -12.04 -15.69 25.86
CA ALA A 289 -11.00 -16.10 26.78
C ALA A 289 -10.12 -17.27 26.30
N ALA A 290 -9.97 -17.41 24.98
CA ALA A 290 -9.25 -18.51 24.35
C ALA A 290 -8.57 -18.07 23.04
N THR A 291 -7.62 -18.88 22.58
CA THR A 291 -7.04 -18.69 21.25
C THR A 291 -8.06 -19.03 20.16
N GLY A 292 -8.16 -18.18 19.16
CA GLY A 292 -8.92 -18.42 17.94
C GLY A 292 -8.26 -19.43 17.02
N ARG A 293 -8.79 -19.50 15.80
CA ARG A 293 -8.12 -20.20 14.70
C ARG A 293 -6.93 -19.38 14.21
N ASP A 294 -5.94 -20.03 13.62
CA ASP A 294 -4.94 -19.32 12.83
C ASP A 294 -5.59 -18.66 11.60
N SER A 295 -5.26 -17.39 11.39
CA SER A 295 -5.76 -16.57 10.30
C SER A 295 -4.60 -16.11 9.44
N LEU A 296 -4.81 -16.19 8.13
CA LEU A 296 -3.95 -15.65 7.09
C LEU A 296 -4.62 -14.42 6.50
N TRP A 297 -3.87 -13.35 6.31
CA TRP A 297 -4.32 -12.12 5.67
C TRP A 297 -3.60 -11.97 4.34
N TRP A 298 -4.37 -11.85 3.26
CA TRP A 298 -3.82 -11.51 1.96
C TRP A 298 -3.32 -10.07 1.98
N LEU A 299 -2.04 -9.87 1.71
CA LEU A 299 -1.41 -8.56 1.61
C LEU A 299 -1.13 -8.28 0.12
N PRO A 300 -1.97 -7.47 -0.55
CA PRO A 300 -1.76 -7.13 -1.94
C PRO A 300 -0.44 -6.39 -2.15
N ALA A 301 0.22 -6.60 -3.30
CA ALA A 301 1.48 -5.94 -3.61
C ALA A 301 1.33 -4.43 -3.81
N ASP A 302 0.16 -3.98 -4.28
CA ASP A 302 -0.19 -2.58 -4.54
C ASP A 302 -0.60 -1.80 -3.28
N MET A 303 -0.90 -2.50 -2.18
CA MET A 303 -1.10 -1.88 -0.85
C MET A 303 0.20 -1.83 -0.03
N GLN A 304 1.28 -2.42 -0.54
CA GLN A 304 2.59 -2.36 0.08
C GLN A 304 3.39 -1.17 -0.46
N GLN A 305 4.19 -0.56 0.42
CA GLN A 305 5.15 0.48 0.08
C GLN A 305 6.52 -0.14 -0.22
N ILE A 306 7.36 0.59 -0.96
CA ILE A 306 8.76 0.21 -1.17
C ILE A 306 9.49 0.38 0.17
N GLY A 307 10.24 -0.64 0.60
CA GLY A 307 10.92 -0.63 1.89
C GLY A 307 10.06 -1.20 3.01
N GLU A 308 10.04 -0.53 4.17
CA GLU A 308 9.31 -0.97 5.35
C GLU A 308 7.80 -0.80 5.18
N ASN A 309 7.05 -1.74 5.73
CA ASN A 309 5.60 -1.74 5.77
C ASN A 309 5.16 -2.06 7.19
N ARG A 310 4.10 -1.41 7.66
CA ARG A 310 3.53 -1.61 9.00
C ARG A 310 2.20 -2.33 8.91
N LEU A 311 2.07 -3.42 9.66
CA LEU A 311 0.82 -4.10 9.98
C LEU A 311 0.42 -3.72 11.40
N GLU A 312 -0.76 -3.15 11.53
CA GLU A 312 -1.23 -2.62 12.80
C GLU A 312 -2.47 -3.38 13.26
N LEU A 313 -2.45 -3.82 14.51
CA LEU A 313 -3.58 -4.44 15.19
C LEU A 313 -4.10 -3.44 16.21
N ARG A 314 -5.18 -2.75 15.86
CA ARG A 314 -5.73 -1.64 16.64
C ARG A 314 -6.95 -2.10 17.43
N GLN A 315 -6.90 -1.99 18.74
CA GLN A 315 -8.05 -2.23 19.60
C GLN A 315 -9.07 -1.10 19.41
N ASN A 316 -10.25 -1.45 18.94
CA ASN A 316 -11.37 -0.51 18.74
C ASN A 316 -12.18 -0.29 20.01
N THR A 317 -12.10 -1.22 20.97
CA THR A 317 -12.75 -1.12 22.29
C THR A 317 -11.70 -1.11 23.40
N PRO A 318 -11.11 0.05 23.72
CA PRO A 318 -10.00 0.14 24.66
C PRO A 318 -10.30 -0.46 26.04
N GLY A 319 -9.36 -1.25 26.55
CA GLY A 319 -9.37 -1.75 27.93
C GLY A 319 -10.01 -3.13 28.11
N GLU A 320 -10.49 -3.77 27.04
CA GLU A 320 -10.83 -5.20 27.05
C GLU A 320 -9.57 -6.05 26.85
N VAL A 321 -9.58 -7.30 27.32
CA VAL A 321 -8.43 -8.20 27.18
C VAL A 321 -8.36 -8.69 25.74
N TRP A 322 -7.20 -8.60 25.12
CA TRP A 322 -6.98 -9.09 23.76
C TRP A 322 -5.54 -9.56 23.59
N GLY A 323 -5.28 -10.38 22.58
CA GLY A 323 -3.92 -10.69 22.22
C GLY A 323 -3.73 -11.44 20.92
N VAL A 324 -2.48 -11.57 20.51
CA VAL A 324 -2.04 -12.29 19.32
C VAL A 324 -0.71 -13.01 19.50
N GLN A 325 -0.57 -14.14 18.83
CA GLN A 325 0.69 -14.88 18.76
C GLN A 325 0.89 -15.44 17.37
N ARG A 326 2.04 -16.10 17.18
CA ARG A 326 2.39 -16.77 15.92
C ARG A 326 2.35 -15.77 14.76
N LEU A 327 2.92 -14.58 14.98
CA LEU A 327 3.01 -13.57 13.93
C LEU A 327 4.06 -14.00 12.92
N GLY A 328 3.74 -13.98 11.63
CA GLY A 328 4.69 -14.39 10.61
C GLY A 328 4.26 -13.99 9.22
N LEU A 329 5.18 -14.10 8.28
CA LEU A 329 4.95 -13.69 6.91
C LEU A 329 5.35 -14.80 5.95
N TYR A 330 4.51 -15.06 4.96
CA TYR A 330 4.73 -16.14 4.01
C TYR A 330 4.56 -15.64 2.58
N ASP A 331 5.46 -16.10 1.71
CA ASP A 331 5.31 -15.93 0.26
C ASP A 331 4.20 -16.86 -0.27
N LEU A 332 3.56 -16.46 -1.38
CA LEU A 332 2.61 -17.34 -2.08
C LEU A 332 3.27 -18.67 -2.49
N GLY A 333 2.49 -19.73 -2.43
CA GLY A 333 2.95 -21.12 -2.59
C GLY A 333 3.43 -21.78 -1.30
N ALA A 334 3.48 -21.05 -0.17
CA ALA A 334 3.61 -21.67 1.14
C ALA A 334 2.43 -22.63 1.40
N ALA A 335 2.72 -23.73 2.11
CA ALA A 335 1.74 -24.74 2.45
C ALA A 335 1.17 -24.51 3.86
N PHE A 336 -0.14 -24.65 4.00
CA PHE A 336 -0.85 -24.48 5.26
C PHE A 336 -1.70 -25.73 5.55
N GLY A 337 -1.56 -26.30 6.73
CA GLY A 337 -2.37 -27.44 7.18
C GLY A 337 -1.73 -28.17 8.35
N ASN A 338 -1.99 -29.46 8.47
CA ASN A 338 -1.32 -30.34 9.44
C ASN A 338 -0.31 -31.22 8.70
N LEU A 339 0.84 -30.68 8.31
CA LEU A 339 1.78 -31.34 7.38
C LEU A 339 3.04 -31.88 8.08
N ASN A 340 2.87 -32.91 8.94
CA ASN A 340 3.95 -33.45 9.78
C ASN A 340 5.16 -34.04 9.02
N THR A 341 5.07 -34.23 7.71
CA THR A 341 6.08 -34.93 6.88
C THR A 341 6.68 -34.08 5.78
N LEU A 342 6.20 -32.85 5.57
CA LEU A 342 6.71 -31.93 4.55
C LEU A 342 7.43 -30.75 5.21
N ALA A 343 8.34 -30.14 4.46
CA ALA A 343 9.01 -28.90 4.85
C ALA A 343 8.43 -27.75 3.99
N ASN A 344 8.45 -26.53 4.55
CA ASN A 344 7.99 -25.25 3.99
C ASN A 344 6.50 -24.93 4.23
N GLY A 345 6.24 -23.79 4.90
CA GLY A 345 4.91 -23.34 5.29
C GLY A 345 4.62 -23.49 6.79
N ASP A 346 3.38 -23.23 7.21
CA ASP A 346 2.90 -23.54 8.57
C ASP A 346 2.13 -24.86 8.58
N THR A 347 2.61 -25.77 9.42
CA THR A 347 2.22 -27.19 9.41
C THR A 347 1.46 -27.61 10.66
N GLU A 348 1.05 -26.65 11.51
CA GLU A 348 0.44 -26.91 12.81
C GLU A 348 -1.07 -26.60 12.87
N HIS A 349 -1.78 -26.63 11.74
CA HIS A 349 -3.22 -26.32 11.66
C HIS A 349 -4.10 -27.56 11.67
N ALA A 350 -4.04 -28.39 12.71
CA ALA A 350 -4.87 -29.60 12.82
C ALA A 350 -6.37 -29.32 12.59
N ASN A 351 -6.87 -28.20 13.14
CA ASN A 351 -8.29 -27.85 13.07
C ASN A 351 -8.67 -27.06 11.82
N GLY A 352 -7.71 -26.65 10.98
CA GLY A 352 -7.92 -25.74 9.84
C GLY A 352 -7.52 -24.29 10.11
N PHE A 353 -7.52 -23.47 9.06
CA PHE A 353 -7.12 -22.05 9.09
C PHE A 353 -8.12 -21.17 8.33
N GLU A 354 -8.04 -19.86 8.56
CA GLU A 354 -8.82 -18.82 7.86
C GLU A 354 -7.93 -18.04 6.89
N LEU A 355 -8.52 -17.57 5.79
CA LEU A 355 -7.89 -16.66 4.82
C LEU A 355 -8.79 -15.44 4.64
N HIS A 356 -8.28 -14.27 4.98
CA HIS A 356 -8.91 -12.96 4.85
C HIS A 356 -8.42 -12.26 3.59
N PHE A 357 -9.34 -11.60 2.88
CA PHE A 357 -9.03 -10.79 1.70
C PHE A 357 -10.16 -9.78 1.42
N GLN A 358 -9.80 -8.64 0.83
CA GLN A 358 -10.76 -7.58 0.51
C GLN A 358 -11.36 -7.68 -0.89
N GLY A 359 -12.48 -6.96 -1.07
CA GLY A 359 -13.12 -6.71 -2.35
C GLY A 359 -14.33 -7.60 -2.63
N ASN A 360 -15.32 -7.02 -3.29
CA ASN A 360 -16.60 -7.67 -3.58
C ASN A 360 -16.75 -8.17 -5.02
N ASN A 361 -15.90 -7.74 -5.95
CA ASN A 361 -15.95 -8.25 -7.33
C ASN A 361 -15.61 -9.74 -7.31
N GLY A 362 -16.19 -10.54 -8.21
CA GLY A 362 -15.91 -11.97 -8.28
C GLY A 362 -14.40 -12.26 -8.34
N ARG A 363 -13.96 -13.36 -7.73
CA ARG A 363 -12.55 -13.74 -7.62
C ARG A 363 -12.28 -15.17 -8.08
N LEU A 364 -11.03 -15.43 -8.42
CA LEU A 364 -10.43 -16.76 -8.54
C LEU A 364 -9.32 -16.90 -7.51
N LEU A 365 -9.47 -17.83 -6.57
CA LEU A 365 -8.36 -18.24 -5.69
C LEU A 365 -7.66 -19.44 -6.30
N ALA A 366 -6.41 -19.26 -6.71
CA ALA A 366 -5.55 -20.34 -7.16
C ALA A 366 -5.00 -21.12 -5.96
N LEU A 367 -5.20 -22.43 -5.96
CA LEU A 367 -4.79 -23.29 -4.84
C LEU A 367 -4.50 -24.72 -5.27
N SER A 368 -3.76 -25.45 -4.43
CA SER A 368 -3.57 -26.90 -4.52
C SER A 368 -3.77 -27.54 -3.15
N GLY A 369 -4.31 -28.76 -3.09
CA GLY A 369 -4.45 -29.54 -1.86
C GLY A 369 -3.39 -30.63 -1.74
N TRP A 370 -2.99 -31.00 -0.52
CA TRP A 370 -2.13 -32.14 -0.25
C TRP A 370 -2.87 -33.22 0.52
N ASN A 371 -2.67 -34.46 0.10
CA ASN A 371 -3.15 -35.67 0.78
C ASN A 371 -4.67 -35.70 1.00
N ASN A 372 -5.41 -35.19 0.02
CA ASN A 372 -6.86 -35.17 -0.01
C ASN A 372 -7.37 -36.52 -0.55
N TYR A 373 -7.55 -37.50 0.34
CA TYR A 373 -7.89 -38.88 -0.04
C TYR A 373 -9.35 -39.06 -0.42
N LEU A 374 -10.21 -38.21 0.14
CA LEU A 374 -11.66 -38.28 -0.06
C LEU A 374 -12.14 -36.92 -0.58
N ASN A 375 -13.14 -36.98 -1.47
CA ASN A 375 -13.86 -35.76 -1.83
C ASN A 375 -14.43 -35.15 -0.55
N ASP A 376 -14.32 -33.84 -0.43
CA ASP A 376 -14.77 -33.07 0.74
C ASP A 376 -14.04 -33.36 2.06
N GLU A 377 -12.84 -33.93 2.02
CA GLU A 377 -11.98 -34.02 3.22
C GLU A 377 -11.58 -32.61 3.68
N ILE A 378 -10.98 -31.82 2.79
CA ILE A 378 -10.72 -30.39 2.99
C ILE A 378 -11.94 -29.59 2.54
N ASN A 379 -12.75 -29.15 3.51
CA ASN A 379 -13.94 -28.33 3.26
C ASN A 379 -13.62 -26.84 3.26
N ILE A 380 -14.29 -26.12 2.37
CA ILE A 380 -14.12 -24.68 2.17
C ILE A 380 -15.46 -23.98 2.39
N SER A 381 -15.45 -22.94 3.21
CA SER A 381 -16.58 -22.01 3.39
C SER A 381 -16.14 -20.57 3.16
N LEU A 382 -17.01 -19.77 2.54
CA LEU A 382 -16.84 -18.34 2.33
C LEU A 382 -17.87 -17.59 3.19
N ASN A 383 -17.42 -16.72 4.08
CA ASN A 383 -18.28 -15.90 4.96
C ASN A 383 -19.30 -16.78 5.70
N GLY A 384 -18.84 -17.91 6.25
CA GLY A 384 -19.66 -18.91 6.93
C GLY A 384 -20.55 -19.78 6.02
N THR A 385 -20.61 -19.50 4.72
CA THR A 385 -21.37 -20.29 3.75
C THR A 385 -20.49 -21.36 3.11
N VAL A 386 -20.84 -22.64 3.30
CA VAL A 386 -20.13 -23.77 2.69
C VAL A 386 -20.17 -23.67 1.16
N LEU A 387 -19.00 -23.71 0.52
CA LEU A 387 -18.85 -23.82 -0.94
C LEU A 387 -18.79 -25.28 -1.39
N GLY A 388 -18.15 -26.13 -0.59
CA GLY A 388 -17.86 -27.55 -0.84
C GLY A 388 -16.41 -27.85 -0.46
N GLY A 389 -15.92 -29.06 -0.71
CA GLY A 389 -14.51 -29.36 -0.48
C GLY A 389 -13.73 -29.71 -1.74
N LEU A 390 -12.41 -29.80 -1.56
CA LEU A 390 -11.49 -30.09 -2.65
C LEU A 390 -11.73 -31.49 -3.22
N PRO A 391 -11.59 -31.68 -4.55
CA PRO A 391 -11.63 -33.01 -5.15
C PRO A 391 -10.47 -33.89 -4.69
N ALA A 392 -10.76 -35.18 -4.45
CA ALA A 392 -9.73 -36.15 -4.12
C ALA A 392 -8.74 -36.34 -5.27
N ASP A 393 -7.46 -36.52 -4.94
CA ASP A 393 -6.41 -36.82 -5.90
C ASP A 393 -5.48 -37.93 -5.38
N ALA A 394 -4.38 -38.20 -6.08
CA ALA A 394 -3.39 -39.18 -5.72
C ALA A 394 -2.76 -38.91 -4.33
N ALA A 395 -2.57 -40.00 -3.59
CA ALA A 395 -1.93 -39.98 -2.28
C ALA A 395 -0.50 -39.40 -2.34
N GLU A 396 -0.13 -38.63 -1.31
CA GLU A 396 1.23 -38.10 -1.14
C GLU A 396 1.73 -37.21 -2.30
N SER A 397 0.82 -36.48 -2.94
CA SER A 397 1.14 -35.43 -3.91
C SER A 397 0.23 -34.22 -3.74
N TRP A 398 0.71 -33.06 -4.19
CA TRP A 398 -0.13 -31.90 -4.41
C TRP A 398 -1.10 -32.20 -5.55
N THR A 399 -2.36 -31.80 -5.39
CA THR A 399 -3.32 -31.83 -6.49
C THR A 399 -2.85 -30.92 -7.62
N THR A 400 -3.44 -31.09 -8.80
CA THR A 400 -3.39 -30.02 -9.80
C THR A 400 -3.79 -28.68 -9.17
N GLU A 401 -3.25 -27.59 -9.73
CA GLU A 401 -3.69 -26.26 -9.36
C GLU A 401 -5.14 -26.06 -9.83
N TYR A 402 -5.96 -25.56 -8.91
CA TYR A 402 -7.36 -25.22 -9.11
C TYR A 402 -7.58 -23.72 -8.99
N GLN A 403 -8.47 -23.17 -9.81
CA GLN A 403 -9.01 -21.82 -9.69
C GLN A 403 -10.38 -21.90 -9.00
N LEU A 404 -10.41 -21.72 -7.67
CA LEU A 404 -11.65 -21.67 -6.92
C LEU A 404 -12.42 -20.39 -7.24
N PHE A 405 -13.58 -20.56 -7.86
CA PHE A 405 -14.46 -19.45 -8.21
C PHE A 405 -15.25 -18.95 -7.00
N LEU A 406 -15.02 -17.69 -6.62
CA LEU A 406 -15.69 -16.99 -5.55
C LEU A 406 -16.67 -15.99 -6.17
N PRO A 407 -17.98 -16.23 -6.09
CA PRO A 407 -18.96 -15.42 -6.79
C PRO A 407 -19.18 -14.08 -6.08
N GLU A 408 -19.29 -13.01 -6.86
CA GLU A 408 -19.53 -11.63 -6.41
C GLU A 408 -20.73 -11.51 -5.46
N ASP A 409 -21.79 -12.29 -5.65
CA ASP A 409 -23.00 -12.24 -4.81
C ASP A 409 -22.83 -12.84 -3.41
N LYS A 410 -21.65 -13.38 -3.11
CA LYS A 410 -21.27 -13.91 -1.78
C LYS A 410 -20.10 -13.17 -1.16
N LEU A 411 -19.55 -12.17 -1.86
CA LEU A 411 -18.42 -11.40 -1.39
C LEU A 411 -18.89 -10.08 -0.78
N GLU A 412 -18.23 -9.69 0.30
CA GLU A 412 -18.39 -8.42 0.99
C GLU A 412 -17.31 -7.44 0.51
N VAL A 413 -17.55 -6.14 0.69
CA VAL A 413 -16.60 -5.10 0.28
C VAL A 413 -15.38 -5.07 1.19
N ALA A 414 -15.61 -5.14 2.51
CA ALA A 414 -14.59 -4.85 3.52
C ALA A 414 -13.66 -6.04 3.79
N ASP A 415 -14.19 -7.19 4.21
CA ASP A 415 -13.41 -8.39 4.49
C ASP A 415 -14.21 -9.64 4.10
N ASN A 416 -13.52 -10.62 3.55
CA ASN A 416 -14.05 -11.92 3.18
C ASN A 416 -13.21 -13.01 3.81
N VAL A 417 -13.88 -13.94 4.48
CA VAL A 417 -13.22 -15.02 5.21
C VAL A 417 -13.47 -16.35 4.50
N LEU A 418 -12.40 -16.93 3.97
CA LEU A 418 -12.38 -18.32 3.53
C LEU A 418 -11.85 -19.21 4.65
N THR A 419 -12.64 -20.19 5.08
CA THR A 419 -12.21 -21.17 6.08
C THR A 419 -11.87 -22.49 5.38
N PHE A 420 -10.71 -23.05 5.70
CA PHE A 420 -10.27 -24.37 5.24
C PHE A 420 -10.21 -25.32 6.43
N VAL A 421 -10.98 -26.42 6.39
CA VAL A 421 -11.08 -27.37 7.50
C VAL A 421 -10.97 -28.80 6.99
N ASN A 422 -10.04 -29.59 7.54
CA ASN A 422 -10.11 -31.04 7.42
C ASN A 422 -11.22 -31.57 8.32
N SER A 423 -12.31 -32.00 7.69
CA SER A 423 -13.54 -32.40 8.39
C SER A 423 -13.62 -33.89 8.73
N ILE A 424 -12.64 -34.69 8.29
CA ILE A 424 -12.66 -36.14 8.41
C ILE A 424 -11.66 -36.61 9.45
N ASP A 425 -10.38 -36.23 9.31
CA ASP A 425 -9.32 -36.58 10.24
C ASP A 425 -8.36 -35.40 10.45
N PRO A 426 -8.69 -34.47 11.38
CA PRO A 426 -7.83 -33.34 11.75
C PRO A 426 -6.40 -33.72 12.12
N GLY A 427 -6.19 -34.96 12.60
CA GLY A 427 -4.87 -35.47 13.00
C GLY A 427 -4.05 -36.06 11.85
N ALA A 428 -4.63 -36.23 10.66
CA ALA A 428 -3.94 -36.73 9.49
C ALA A 428 -3.08 -35.66 8.83
N ASN A 429 -2.16 -36.10 7.97
CA ASN A 429 -1.41 -35.17 7.12
C ASN A 429 -2.35 -34.58 6.07
N TRP A 430 -2.50 -33.25 6.03
CA TRP A 430 -3.27 -32.56 5.00
C TRP A 430 -2.77 -31.13 4.85
N GLY A 431 -2.98 -30.51 3.70
CA GLY A 431 -2.67 -29.08 3.54
C GLY A 431 -3.19 -28.46 2.27
N VAL A 432 -3.00 -27.15 2.17
CA VAL A 432 -3.41 -26.30 1.06
C VAL A 432 -2.26 -25.34 0.74
N GLN A 433 -1.92 -25.19 -0.53
CA GLN A 433 -1.08 -24.11 -1.03
C GLN A 433 -1.97 -23.01 -1.61
N LEU A 434 -1.67 -21.77 -1.27
CA LEU A 434 -2.33 -20.59 -1.82
C LEU A 434 -1.39 -19.96 -2.85
N LEU A 435 -1.81 -19.90 -4.11
CA LEU A 435 -0.90 -19.66 -5.24
C LEU A 435 -1.09 -18.28 -5.89
N ALA A 436 -2.31 -17.74 -5.87
CA ALA A 436 -2.66 -16.42 -6.37
C ALA A 436 -4.11 -16.08 -6.03
N LEU A 437 -4.44 -14.80 -5.92
CA LEU A 437 -5.81 -14.30 -5.86
C LEU A 437 -6.02 -13.36 -7.05
N ARG A 438 -7.03 -13.63 -7.86
CA ARG A 438 -7.24 -12.94 -9.13
C ARG A 438 -8.68 -12.46 -9.25
N ASP A 439 -8.91 -11.48 -10.12
CA ASP A 439 -10.27 -11.16 -10.55
C ASP A 439 -10.90 -12.36 -11.29
N ALA A 440 -12.23 -12.47 -11.21
CA ALA A 440 -12.98 -13.56 -11.83
C ALA A 440 -12.70 -13.68 -13.33
N ASP A 441 -12.52 -12.55 -14.02
CA ASP A 441 -12.30 -12.45 -15.46
C ASP A 441 -10.81 -12.55 -15.86
N ALA A 442 -9.94 -12.95 -14.92
CA ALA A 442 -8.53 -13.18 -15.19
C ALA A 442 -8.35 -14.12 -16.41
N ARG A 443 -7.43 -13.71 -17.29
CA ARG A 443 -7.11 -14.42 -18.53
C ARG A 443 -6.06 -15.47 -18.23
N LEU A 444 -6.39 -16.74 -18.42
CA LEU A 444 -5.53 -17.87 -18.09
C LEU A 444 -5.20 -18.68 -19.34
N GLY A 445 -3.98 -19.20 -19.46
CA GLY A 445 -3.53 -19.97 -20.61
C GLY A 445 -2.15 -19.53 -21.10
N ASN A 446 -1.73 -20.08 -22.24
CA ASN A 446 -0.53 -19.62 -22.93
C ASN A 446 -0.87 -18.40 -23.82
N ILE A 447 -1.09 -17.25 -23.21
CA ILE A 447 -1.48 -16.01 -23.91
C ILE A 447 -0.26 -15.08 -24.01
N PRO A 448 0.12 -14.59 -25.21
CA PRO A 448 1.21 -13.64 -25.38
C PRO A 448 1.06 -12.41 -24.48
N GLY A 449 2.07 -12.15 -23.65
CA GLY A 449 2.10 -11.02 -22.72
C GLY A 449 1.31 -11.21 -21.42
N VAL A 450 0.77 -12.41 -21.16
CA VAL A 450 0.11 -12.74 -19.89
C VAL A 450 0.89 -13.87 -19.20
N GLU A 451 1.52 -13.57 -18.06
CA GLU A 451 2.31 -14.55 -17.31
C GLU A 451 1.43 -15.38 -16.37
N THR A 452 0.83 -16.44 -16.89
CA THR A 452 0.04 -17.38 -16.07
C THR A 452 0.57 -18.81 -16.07
N GLY A 453 1.43 -19.18 -17.03
CA GLY A 453 2.11 -20.47 -17.05
C GLY A 453 1.23 -21.69 -17.37
N TYR A 454 -0.06 -21.53 -17.65
CA TYR A 454 -0.97 -22.63 -18.00
C TYR A 454 -0.81 -23.09 -19.45
N MET A 455 0.18 -23.94 -19.69
CA MET A 455 0.48 -24.41 -21.05
C MET A 455 -0.56 -25.40 -21.60
N ASP A 456 -1.01 -26.34 -20.77
CA ASP A 456 -1.75 -27.52 -21.24
C ASP A 456 -3.22 -27.53 -20.78
N GLY A 457 -3.58 -26.75 -19.77
CA GLY A 457 -4.95 -26.67 -19.28
C GLY A 457 -5.14 -25.81 -18.05
N VAL A 458 -6.40 -25.52 -17.72
CA VAL A 458 -6.84 -24.77 -16.55
C VAL A 458 -7.99 -25.53 -15.89
N SER A 459 -7.93 -25.69 -14.57
CA SER A 459 -9.00 -26.34 -13.79
C SER A 459 -9.68 -25.32 -12.88
N TYR A 460 -11.00 -25.19 -12.97
CA TYR A 460 -11.80 -24.36 -12.09
C TYR A 460 -12.53 -25.21 -11.05
N LEU A 461 -12.60 -24.73 -9.80
CA LEU A 461 -13.50 -25.29 -8.80
C LEU A 461 -14.71 -24.38 -8.65
N VAL A 462 -15.88 -24.96 -8.86
CA VAL A 462 -17.12 -24.22 -9.01
C VAL A 462 -18.12 -24.65 -7.92
N PRO A 463 -18.64 -23.72 -7.10
CA PRO A 463 -19.64 -24.04 -6.09
C PRO A 463 -20.91 -24.67 -6.67
N VAL A 464 -21.38 -25.77 -6.11
CA VAL A 464 -22.63 -26.40 -6.56
C VAL A 464 -23.83 -25.83 -5.81
N GLY A 465 -24.89 -25.49 -6.55
CA GLY A 465 -26.13 -24.95 -5.99
C GLY A 465 -27.21 -26.00 -5.79
N SER A 466 -28.35 -25.57 -5.23
CA SER A 466 -29.59 -26.37 -5.18
C SER A 466 -30.33 -26.45 -6.53
N SER A 467 -29.82 -25.77 -7.55
CA SER A 467 -30.31 -25.79 -8.94
C SER A 467 -29.14 -25.99 -9.90
N VAL A 468 -29.39 -26.69 -11.02
CA VAL A 468 -28.44 -26.74 -12.14
C VAL A 468 -28.24 -25.32 -12.66
N TRP A 469 -26.99 -24.92 -12.81
CA TRP A 469 -26.62 -23.61 -13.30
C TRP A 469 -25.49 -23.73 -14.32
N GLY A 470 -25.37 -22.75 -15.22
CA GLY A 470 -24.40 -22.82 -16.30
C GLY A 470 -23.22 -21.90 -16.08
N PHE A 471 -22.03 -22.48 -15.88
CA PHE A 471 -20.75 -21.79 -15.78
C PHE A 471 -20.28 -21.37 -17.16
N LYS A 472 -19.94 -20.09 -17.31
CA LYS A 472 -19.65 -19.47 -18.61
C LYS A 472 -18.15 -19.30 -18.77
N LEU A 473 -17.65 -19.74 -19.91
CA LEU A 473 -16.24 -19.62 -20.31
C LEU A 473 -16.15 -18.92 -21.66
N ASN A 474 -15.19 -18.01 -21.78
CA ASN A 474 -14.74 -17.49 -23.07
C ASN A 474 -13.37 -18.11 -23.38
N PHE A 475 -13.09 -18.32 -24.66
CA PHE A 475 -11.85 -18.92 -25.13
C PHE A 475 -11.09 -17.98 -26.06
N PHE A 476 -9.77 -18.13 -26.07
CA PHE A 476 -8.85 -17.34 -26.87
C PHE A 476 -8.05 -18.29 -27.77
N ASP A 477 -7.96 -17.93 -29.05
CA ASP A 477 -7.10 -18.60 -30.05
C ASP A 477 -7.30 -20.13 -30.13
N VAL A 478 -8.54 -20.54 -30.44
CA VAL A 478 -8.89 -21.94 -30.71
C VAL A 478 -9.02 -22.13 -32.22
N ASP A 479 -8.06 -22.80 -32.84
CA ASP A 479 -7.93 -23.00 -34.28
C ASP A 479 -8.86 -24.07 -34.84
N ALA A 480 -9.14 -25.12 -34.05
CA ALA A 480 -9.85 -26.30 -34.53
C ALA A 480 -10.91 -26.83 -33.59
N ALA A 481 -12.02 -27.32 -34.17
CA ALA A 481 -13.02 -28.06 -33.41
C ALA A 481 -12.37 -29.34 -32.85
N GLY A 482 -12.45 -29.52 -31.52
CA GLY A 482 -11.80 -30.63 -30.84
C GLY A 482 -10.46 -30.29 -30.19
N GLU A 483 -9.92 -29.09 -30.40
CA GLU A 483 -8.62 -28.68 -29.85
C GLU A 483 -8.65 -28.55 -28.33
N VAL A 484 -9.57 -27.72 -27.82
CA VAL A 484 -9.73 -27.49 -26.39
C VAL A 484 -10.94 -28.27 -25.89
N GLN A 485 -10.70 -29.25 -25.03
CA GLN A 485 -11.71 -30.12 -24.43
C GLN A 485 -12.20 -29.56 -23.10
N ILE A 486 -13.49 -29.70 -22.82
CA ILE A 486 -14.12 -29.27 -21.57
C ILE A 486 -14.67 -30.51 -20.85
N LEU A 487 -14.18 -30.75 -19.64
CA LEU A 487 -14.64 -31.83 -18.77
C LEU A 487 -15.27 -31.25 -17.50
N VAL A 488 -16.20 -32.01 -16.92
CA VAL A 488 -16.74 -31.76 -15.58
C VAL A 488 -16.55 -33.01 -14.76
N ASN A 489 -15.76 -32.91 -13.68
CA ASN A 489 -15.36 -34.01 -12.82
C ASN A 489 -14.77 -35.19 -13.62
N GLY A 490 -13.83 -34.89 -14.53
CA GLY A 490 -13.22 -35.86 -15.43
C GLY A 490 -14.12 -36.44 -16.53
N VAL A 491 -15.38 -36.00 -16.66
CA VAL A 491 -16.30 -36.46 -17.71
C VAL A 491 -16.42 -35.39 -18.79
N GLU A 492 -16.01 -35.73 -20.02
CA GLU A 492 -16.16 -34.87 -21.21
C GLU A 492 -17.60 -34.38 -21.35
N GLN A 493 -17.76 -33.06 -21.42
CA GLN A 493 -19.05 -32.41 -21.66
C GLN A 493 -19.15 -31.86 -23.08
N ASP A 494 -18.11 -31.16 -23.54
CA ASP A 494 -18.08 -30.48 -24.83
C ASP A 494 -16.65 -30.10 -25.24
N PHE A 495 -16.50 -29.43 -26.38
CA PHE A 495 -15.27 -28.78 -26.81
C PHE A 495 -15.48 -27.27 -26.94
N ALA A 496 -14.40 -26.49 -26.79
CA ALA A 496 -14.44 -25.04 -27.00
C ALA A 496 -14.81 -24.70 -28.46
N PRO A 497 -15.56 -23.61 -28.69
CA PRO A 497 -15.81 -23.11 -30.04
C PRO A 497 -14.53 -22.59 -30.69
N VAL A 498 -14.38 -22.82 -31.99
CA VAL A 498 -13.32 -22.22 -32.81
C VAL A 498 -13.42 -20.69 -32.77
N THR A 499 -12.30 -20.02 -32.57
CA THR A 499 -12.21 -18.55 -32.52
C THR A 499 -11.38 -18.01 -33.69
N PRO A 500 -11.43 -16.70 -33.97
CA PRO A 500 -10.45 -16.08 -34.84
C PRO A 500 -9.06 -16.08 -34.20
N ASP A 501 -8.02 -16.08 -35.03
CA ASP A 501 -6.62 -16.06 -34.60
C ASP A 501 -6.34 -14.86 -33.68
N ASN A 502 -5.62 -15.12 -32.58
CA ASN A 502 -5.23 -14.14 -31.57
C ASN A 502 -6.40 -13.28 -31.06
N CYS A 503 -7.60 -13.84 -31.00
CA CYS A 503 -8.82 -13.14 -30.57
C CYS A 503 -9.60 -13.96 -29.55
N TRP A 504 -10.32 -13.26 -28.67
CA TRP A 504 -11.35 -13.88 -27.83
C TRP A 504 -12.58 -14.22 -28.67
N GLY A 505 -13.11 -15.41 -28.47
CA GLY A 505 -14.33 -15.91 -29.10
C GLY A 505 -15.60 -15.62 -28.29
N GLY A 506 -16.69 -16.30 -28.68
CA GLY A 506 -17.96 -16.25 -27.96
C GLY A 506 -17.95 -17.10 -26.69
N THR A 507 -18.96 -16.88 -25.83
CA THR A 507 -19.14 -17.61 -24.58
C THR A 507 -19.71 -19.01 -24.80
N GLN A 508 -19.06 -20.01 -24.21
CA GLN A 508 -19.57 -21.36 -24.03
C GLN A 508 -20.17 -21.50 -22.62
N GLN A 509 -21.30 -22.19 -22.51
CA GLN A 509 -21.93 -22.47 -21.23
C GLN A 509 -21.80 -23.96 -20.88
N VAL A 510 -21.21 -24.23 -19.71
CA VAL A 510 -21.02 -25.57 -19.14
C VAL A 510 -22.04 -25.78 -18.04
N LEU A 511 -22.88 -26.80 -18.15
CA LEU A 511 -23.90 -27.08 -17.13
C LEU A 511 -23.27 -27.79 -15.93
N ILE A 512 -23.42 -27.19 -14.75
CA ILE A 512 -22.97 -27.73 -13.48
C ILE A 512 -24.15 -28.45 -12.81
N ALA A 513 -24.02 -29.76 -12.65
CA ALA A 513 -25.02 -30.58 -12.00
C ALA A 513 -25.15 -30.28 -10.50
N LEU A 514 -26.28 -30.67 -9.92
CA LEU A 514 -26.47 -30.62 -8.47
C LEU A 514 -25.45 -31.54 -7.78
N GLY A 515 -24.87 -31.05 -6.69
CA GLY A 515 -23.89 -31.79 -5.92
C GLY A 515 -23.84 -31.33 -4.47
N ARG A 516 -22.95 -31.96 -3.70
CA ARG A 516 -22.56 -31.51 -2.36
C ARG A 516 -21.10 -31.04 -2.29
N SER A 517 -20.32 -31.37 -3.31
CA SER A 517 -18.89 -31.08 -3.45
C SER A 517 -18.67 -30.04 -4.55
N LEU A 518 -17.54 -29.35 -4.53
CA LEU A 518 -17.14 -28.48 -5.64
C LEU A 518 -17.10 -29.27 -6.95
N ALA A 519 -17.57 -28.68 -8.04
CA ALA A 519 -17.44 -29.25 -9.37
C ALA A 519 -16.10 -28.80 -9.98
N ALA A 520 -15.28 -29.76 -10.41
CA ALA A 520 -14.07 -29.49 -11.18
C ALA A 520 -14.47 -29.30 -12.66
N VAL A 521 -14.35 -28.08 -13.17
CA VAL A 521 -14.49 -27.77 -14.59
C VAL A 521 -13.08 -27.68 -15.18
N GLU A 522 -12.72 -28.68 -15.96
CA GLU A 522 -11.37 -28.85 -16.51
C GLU A 522 -11.37 -28.45 -17.98
N VAL A 523 -10.45 -27.56 -18.35
CA VAL A 523 -10.25 -27.10 -19.73
C VAL A 523 -8.88 -27.57 -20.17
N HIS A 524 -8.83 -28.52 -21.11
CA HIS A 524 -7.59 -29.14 -21.57
C HIS A 524 -7.34 -28.79 -23.03
N ASN A 525 -6.15 -28.25 -23.34
CA ASN A 525 -5.72 -28.14 -24.73
C ASN A 525 -5.16 -29.50 -25.19
N THR A 526 -5.98 -30.27 -25.90
CA THR A 526 -5.66 -31.65 -26.30
C THR A 526 -4.76 -31.74 -27.53
N SER A 527 -4.62 -30.66 -28.29
CA SER A 527 -3.76 -30.61 -29.47
C SER A 527 -2.31 -30.24 -29.15
N ASN A 528 -1.99 -29.93 -27.89
CA ASN A 528 -0.71 -29.31 -27.53
C ASN A 528 -0.01 -29.84 -26.25
N PRO A 529 0.45 -31.10 -26.17
CA PRO A 529 1.52 -31.45 -25.23
C PRO A 529 2.88 -31.73 -25.93
N PRO A 530 3.94 -30.90 -25.77
CA PRO A 530 4.02 -29.60 -25.07
C PRO A 530 4.40 -28.38 -25.94
N GLY A 531 3.63 -27.28 -25.79
CA GLY A 531 4.18 -25.98 -25.37
C GLY A 531 4.53 -24.88 -26.39
N ALA A 532 3.89 -24.77 -27.56
CA ALA A 532 4.21 -23.65 -28.49
C ALA A 532 3.05 -22.72 -28.84
N GLU A 533 1.84 -23.26 -28.99
CA GLU A 533 0.75 -22.47 -29.56
C GLU A 533 0.01 -21.67 -28.49
N THR A 534 -0.42 -20.49 -28.92
CA THR A 534 -1.20 -19.55 -28.11
C THR A 534 -2.58 -20.11 -27.87
N TRP A 535 -3.08 -20.02 -26.64
CA TRP A 535 -4.48 -20.31 -26.31
C TRP A 535 -4.86 -19.67 -24.98
N GLY A 536 -6.15 -19.57 -24.68
CA GLY A 536 -6.57 -19.13 -23.36
C GLY A 536 -8.03 -19.35 -23.03
N VAL A 537 -8.35 -19.12 -21.77
CA VAL A 537 -9.67 -19.20 -21.18
C VAL A 537 -9.83 -18.13 -20.09
N MET A 538 -11.04 -17.61 -19.95
CA MET A 538 -11.44 -16.73 -18.85
C MET A 538 -12.90 -17.01 -18.51
N THR A 539 -13.34 -16.61 -17.31
CA THR A 539 -14.77 -16.66 -16.99
C THR A 539 -15.54 -15.57 -17.75
N GLY A 540 -16.81 -15.83 -18.07
CA GLY A 540 -17.68 -14.87 -18.76
C GLY A 540 -18.57 -14.04 -17.83
N GLU A 541 -19.11 -12.92 -18.36
CA GLU A 541 -20.01 -11.95 -17.71
C GLU A 541 -21.11 -12.54 -16.79
N PRO A 542 -21.49 -11.83 -15.72
CA PRO A 542 -21.97 -12.41 -14.47
C PRO A 542 -23.28 -13.19 -14.56
N MET A 543 -23.40 -14.13 -13.62
CA MET A 543 -24.37 -15.20 -13.61
C MET A 543 -25.60 -14.81 -12.81
N THR A 544 -26.60 -14.27 -13.50
CA THR A 544 -27.94 -14.20 -12.91
C THR A 544 -28.48 -15.61 -12.74
N ASN A 545 -28.85 -15.94 -11.50
CA ASN A 545 -29.51 -17.18 -11.13
C ASN A 545 -30.65 -17.46 -12.13
N ILE A 546 -30.54 -18.55 -12.91
CA ILE A 546 -31.50 -18.85 -13.96
C ILE A 546 -32.75 -19.47 -13.32
N SER A 547 -33.49 -18.67 -12.54
CA SER A 547 -34.85 -19.00 -12.10
C SER A 547 -35.84 -19.00 -13.28
N ALA A 548 -35.42 -18.63 -14.50
CA ALA A 548 -36.30 -18.45 -15.65
C ALA A 548 -36.30 -19.60 -16.68
N VAL A 549 -35.36 -20.55 -16.65
CA VAL A 549 -35.23 -21.59 -17.70
C VAL A 549 -35.63 -23.00 -17.24
N LEU A 550 -36.15 -23.15 -16.01
CA LEU A 550 -36.78 -24.42 -15.62
C LEU A 550 -38.13 -24.70 -16.33
N THR A 551 -38.62 -23.77 -17.15
CA THR A 551 -39.81 -23.97 -17.99
C THR A 551 -39.51 -24.74 -19.27
N ILE A 552 -38.26 -24.76 -19.76
CA ILE A 552 -37.93 -25.38 -21.06
C ILE A 552 -37.40 -26.81 -20.90
N ILE A 553 -36.63 -27.12 -19.85
CA ILE A 553 -36.06 -28.47 -19.67
C ILE A 553 -37.12 -29.52 -19.32
N ASN A 554 -38.19 -29.14 -18.60
CA ASN A 554 -39.35 -30.02 -18.38
C ASN A 554 -40.14 -30.36 -19.66
N SER A 555 -39.89 -29.67 -20.78
CA SER A 555 -40.53 -29.98 -22.07
C SER A 555 -39.72 -30.93 -22.97
N ILE A 556 -38.44 -31.14 -22.67
CA ILE A 556 -37.53 -31.99 -23.46
C ILE A 556 -37.39 -33.40 -22.84
N LEU A 557 -37.46 -33.53 -21.51
CA LEU A 557 -37.44 -34.83 -20.82
C LEU A 557 -38.80 -35.58 -20.80
N LEU A 558 -39.87 -34.97 -21.33
CA LEU A 558 -41.22 -35.54 -21.42
C LEU A 558 -41.67 -35.84 -22.87
N ARG A 559 -40.74 -35.93 -23.84
CA ARG A 559 -41.03 -36.36 -25.22
C ARG A 559 -40.29 -37.63 -25.62
#